data_AF-A0A434V873-F1
#
_entry.id   AF-A0A434V873-F1
#
_cell.length_a   1.000
_cell.length_b   1.000
_cell.length_c   1.000
_cell.angle_alpha   90.00
_cell.angle_beta   90.00
_cell.angle_gamma   90.00
#
_symmetry.space_group_name_H-M   'P 1'
#
loop_
_entity.id
_entity.type
_entity.pdbx_description
1 polymer ?
#
loop_
_entity_poly.entity_id
_entity_poly.type
_entity_poly.pdbx_seq_one_letter_code
_entity_poly.pdbx_strand_id
1 'polypeptide(L)' 'PTRFSRPRFALLVLAGVYPLITAILYVVFPLTEDWFIWQRTLVIAPLMVSIMIWGLIPGVQRAFGGFINVRAGRPGE' A
#
# COMPACT_ATOMS: atom_id res chain seq x y z
N PRO A 1 26.04 -4.91 -12.22
CA PRO A 1 25.01 -5.90 -11.79
C PRO A 1 24.32 -5.45 -10.48
N THR A 2 23.39 -4.51 -10.55
CA THR A 2 22.65 -3.95 -9.40
C THR A 2 21.27 -4.60 -9.29
N ARG A 3 21.23 -5.86 -8.85
CA ARG A 3 20.00 -6.69 -8.79
C ARG A 3 19.29 -6.64 -7.43
N PHE A 4 19.21 -5.47 -6.79
CA PHE A 4 18.64 -5.38 -5.43
C PHE A 4 17.81 -4.13 -5.16
N SER A 5 16.72 -3.96 -5.92
CA SER A 5 15.62 -3.08 -5.50
C SER A 5 14.23 -3.71 -5.63
N ARG A 6 14.08 -4.83 -6.37
CA ARG A 6 12.78 -5.53 -6.54
C ARG A 6 12.29 -6.26 -5.28
N PRO A 7 13.10 -7.07 -4.56
CA PRO A 7 12.60 -7.79 -3.38
C PRO A 7 12.37 -6.88 -2.17
N ARG A 8 13.21 -5.86 -1.95
CA ARG A 8 12.99 -4.87 -0.88
C ARG A 8 11.71 -4.06 -1.09
N PHE A 9 11.44 -3.66 -2.33
CA PHE A 9 10.18 -3.02 -2.71
C PHE A 9 8.98 -3.92 -2.40
N ALA A 10 9.02 -5.18 -2.85
CA ALA A 10 7.96 -6.15 -2.59
C ALA A 10 7.73 -6.36 -1.09
N LEU A 11 8.79 -6.45 -0.28
CA LEU A 11 8.68 -6.60 1.17
C LEU A 11 8.08 -5.35 1.85
N LEU A 12 8.42 -4.14 1.40
CA LEU A 12 7.85 -2.90 1.95
C LEU A 12 6.37 -2.76 1.60
N VAL A 13 6.03 -3.06 0.35
CA VAL A 13 4.63 -3.13 -0.13
C VAL A 13 3.87 -4.18 0.66
N LEU A 14 4.43 -5.38 0.84
CA LEU A 14 3.82 -6.47 1.61
C LEU A 14 3.62 -6.07 3.07
N ALA A 15 4.63 -5.44 3.69
CA ALA A 15 4.58 -4.97 5.07
C ALA A 15 3.53 -3.87 5.28
N GLY A 16 3.24 -3.05 4.25
CA GLY A 16 2.15 -2.07 4.30
C GLY A 16 0.78 -2.68 3.99
N VAL A 17 0.70 -3.59 3.01
CA VAL A 17 -0.57 -4.16 2.57
C VAL A 17 -1.13 -5.15 3.57
N TYR A 18 -0.29 -5.95 4.23
CA TYR A 18 -0.72 -6.96 5.19
C TYR A 18 -1.53 -6.36 6.36
N PRO A 19 -1.02 -5.39 7.14
CA PRO A 19 -1.79 -4.77 8.21
C PRO A 19 -3.01 -4.01 7.68
N LEU A 20 -2.93 -3.44 6.46
CA LEU A 20 -4.06 -2.76 5.84
C LEU A 20 -5.22 -3.73 5.55
N ILE A 21 -4.93 -4.86 4.91
CA ILE A 21 -5.91 -5.91 4.63
C ILE A 21 -6.48 -6.44 5.94
N THR A 22 -5.62 -6.72 6.93
CA THR A 22 -6.05 -7.21 8.24
C THR A 22 -6.97 -6.22 8.96
N ALA A 23 -6.66 -4.92 8.94
CA ALA A 23 -7.49 -3.88 9.55
C ALA A 23 -8.85 -3.76 8.84
N ILE A 24 -8.86 -3.75 7.51
CA ILE A 24 -10.10 -3.71 6.72
C ILE A 24 -10.96 -4.94 7.05
N LEU A 25 -10.36 -6.13 7.08
CA LEU A 25 -11.08 -7.34 7.44
C LEU A 25 -11.67 -7.21 8.84
N TYR A 26 -10.88 -6.82 9.84
CA TYR A 26 -11.36 -6.68 11.22
C TYR A 26 -12.49 -5.66 11.39
N VAL A 27 -12.55 -4.62 10.56
CA VAL A 27 -13.61 -3.60 10.59
C VAL A 27 -14.84 -4.06 9.82
N VAL A 28 -14.64 -4.64 8.63
CA VAL A 28 -15.75 -5.03 7.74
C VAL A 28 -16.43 -6.31 8.23
N PHE A 29 -15.69 -7.27 8.78
CA PHE A 29 -16.23 -8.55 9.26
C PHE A 29 -17.37 -8.38 10.28
N PRO A 30 -17.23 -7.60 11.37
CA PRO A 30 -18.33 -7.36 12.30
C PRO A 30 -19.46 -6.51 11.69
N LEU A 31 -19.16 -5.64 10.73
CA LEU A 31 -20.17 -4.81 10.06
C LEU A 31 -21.02 -5.58 9.04
N THR A 32 -20.54 -6.75 8.60
CA THR A 32 -21.16 -7.56 7.53
C THR A 32 -21.46 -8.98 8.03
N GLU A 33 -21.67 -9.15 9.34
CA GLU A 33 -21.91 -10.44 9.99
C GLU A 33 -23.16 -11.14 9.42
N ASP A 34 -24.20 -10.38 9.09
CA ASP A 34 -25.44 -10.86 8.46
C ASP A 34 -25.42 -10.86 6.92
N TRP A 35 -24.32 -10.43 6.28
CA TRP A 35 -24.26 -10.29 4.83
C TRP A 35 -23.85 -11.60 4.16
N PHE A 36 -24.43 -11.87 2.99
CA PHE A 36 -23.93 -12.96 2.16
C PHE A 36 -22.49 -12.69 1.71
N ILE A 37 -21.70 -13.76 1.61
CA ILE A 37 -20.28 -13.70 1.23
C ILE A 37 -20.04 -12.78 0.01
N TRP A 38 -20.87 -12.88 -1.04
CA TRP A 38 -20.71 -12.08 -2.25
C TRP A 38 -20.91 -10.57 -2.05
N GLN A 39 -21.82 -10.15 -1.15
CA GLN A 39 -22.04 -8.74 -0.82
C GLN A 39 -20.84 -8.19 -0.05
N ARG A 40 -20.32 -9.00 0.89
CA ARG A 40 -19.12 -8.65 1.63
C ARG A 40 -17.92 -8.51 0.69
N THR A 41 -17.72 -9.44 -0.25
CA THR A 41 -16.62 -9.35 -1.23
C THR A 41 -16.78 -8.14 -2.15
N LEU A 42 -18.02 -7.81 -2.54
CA LEU A 42 -18.33 -6.61 -3.34
C LEU A 42 -17.96 -5.31 -2.64
N VAL A 43 -18.01 -5.24 -1.30
CA VAL A 43 -17.60 -4.05 -0.54
C VAL A 43 -16.09 -4.07 -0.26
N ILE A 44 -15.55 -5.22 0.14
CA ILE A 44 -14.14 -5.37 0.51
C ILE A 44 -13.23 -5.09 -0.69
N ALA A 45 -13.55 -5.61 -1.88
CA ALA A 45 -12.71 -5.47 -3.06
C ALA A 45 -12.46 -4.01 -3.49
N PRO A 46 -13.48 -3.17 -3.73
CA PRO A 46 -13.27 -1.77 -4.10
C PRO A 46 -12.66 -0.95 -2.97
N LEU A 47 -12.96 -1.27 -1.71
CA LEU A 47 -12.35 -0.61 -0.56
C LEU A 47 -10.84 -0.89 -0.51
N MET A 48 -10.44 -2.16 -0.63
CA MET A 48 -9.03 -2.55 -0.71
C MET A 48 -8.30 -1.83 -1.86
N VAL A 49 -8.89 -1.83 -3.06
CA VAL A 49 -8.28 -1.20 -4.24
C VAL A 49 -8.12 0.30 -4.05
N SER A 50 -9.16 0.98 -3.54
CA SER A 50 -9.11 2.43 -3.30
C SER A 50 -8.02 2.79 -2.31
N ILE A 51 -7.92 2.05 -1.19
CA ILE A 51 -6.90 2.31 -0.17
C ILE A 51 -5.50 1.95 -0.67
N MET A 52 -5.35 0.91 -1.50
CA MET A 52 -4.06 0.62 -2.13
C MET A 52 -3.62 1.74 -3.07
N ILE A 53 -4.52 2.27 -3.91
CA ILE A 53 -4.21 3.34 -4.86
C ILE A 53 -3.88 4.66 -4.14
N TRP A 54 -4.66 5.03 -3.12
CA TRP A 54 -4.51 6.30 -2.42
C TRP A 54 -3.60 6.27 -1.20
N GLY A 55 -3.31 5.11 -0.63
CA GLY A 55 -2.49 4.96 0.58
C GLY A 55 -1.16 4.27 0.32
N LEU A 56 -1.20 3.06 -0.25
CA LEU A 56 -0.02 2.22 -0.40
C LEU A 56 0.91 2.73 -1.52
N ILE A 57 0.37 3.00 -2.70
CA ILE A 57 1.14 3.50 -3.85
C ILE A 57 1.89 4.79 -3.50
N PRO A 58 1.24 5.86 -2.96
CA PRO A 58 1.96 7.07 -2.58
C PRO A 58 2.90 6.87 -1.39
N GLY A 59 2.57 6.01 -0.42
CA GLY A 59 3.47 5.71 0.71
C GLY A 59 4.78 5.07 0.25
N VAL A 60 4.67 4.09 -0.65
CA VAL A 60 5.83 3.41 -1.24
C VAL A 60 6.60 4.34 -2.19
N GLN A 61 5.89 5.12 -3.01
CA GLN A 61 6.50 6.13 -3.88
C GLN A 61 7.19 7.23 -3.07
N ARG A 62 6.69 7.63 -1.90
CA ARG A 62 7.31 8.63 -1.01
C ARG A 62 8.58 8.09 -0.36
N ALA A 63 8.59 6.82 0.05
CA ALA A 63 9.78 6.14 0.54
C ALA A 63 10.89 6.04 -0.53
N PHE A 64 10.53 5.84 -1.80
CA PHE A 64 11.47 5.81 -2.92
C PHE A 64 11.86 7.21 -3.45
N GLY A 65 10.91 8.16 -3.49
CA GLY A 65 11.10 9.53 -3.98
C GLY A 65 12.00 10.38 -3.08
N GLY A 66 11.99 10.10 -1.77
CA GLY A 66 12.95 10.67 -0.83
C GLY A 66 14.40 10.33 -1.15
N PHE A 67 14.66 9.25 -1.89
CA PHE A 67 16.03 8.88 -2.30
C PHE A 67 16.48 9.57 -3.60
N ILE A 68 15.55 10.05 -4.43
CA ILE A 68 15.87 10.73 -5.70
C ILE A 68 16.06 12.24 -5.49
N ASN A 69 15.38 12.86 -4.51
CA ASN A 69 15.48 14.31 -4.28
C ASN A 69 16.72 14.76 -3.48
N VAL A 70 17.61 13.85 -3.06
CA VAL A 70 18.80 14.20 -2.26
C VAL A 70 19.99 14.68 -3.11
N ARG A 71 19.90 14.70 -4.45
CA ARG A 71 21.02 15.11 -5.33
C ARG A 71 20.80 16.35 -6.20
N ALA A 72 19.70 17.08 -6.04
CA ALA A 72 19.48 18.35 -6.75
C ALA A 72 19.73 19.54 -5.82
N GLY A 73 20.97 19.68 -5.36
CA GLY A 73 21.34 20.72 -4.40
C GLY A 73 22.81 21.10 -4.45
N ARG A 74 23.29 21.57 -5.60
CA ARG A 74 24.43 22.52 -5.66
C ARG A 74 24.47 23.31 -6.98
N PRO A 75 23.70 24.41 -7.12
CA PRO A 75 24.04 25.47 -8.06
C PRO A 75 24.90 26.49 -7.30
N GLY A 76 26.21 26.45 -7.53
CA GLY A 76 27.13 27.37 -6.88
C GLY A 76 28.58 26.90 -7.03
N GLU A 77 29.05 26.85 -8.27
CA GLU A 77 30.45 27.09 -8.68
C GLU A 77 30.42 27.87 -10.00
#